data_AF-A0A4W3HFE0-F1
#
_entry.id   AF-A0A4W3HFE0-F1
#
_cell.length_a   1.000
_cell.length_b   1.000
_cell.length_c   1.000
_cell.angle_alpha   90.00
_cell.angle_beta   90.00
_cell.angle_gamma   90.00
#
_symmetry.space_group_name_H-M   'P 1'
#
loop_
_entity.id
_entity.type
_entity.pdbx_description
1 polymer ?
#
loop_
_entity_poly.entity_id
_entity_poly.type
_entity_poly.pdbx_seq_one_letter_code
_entity_poly.pdbx_strand_id
1 'polypeptide(L)'
;MPEAEPIDAAAHLQLLGESLSLIGHRLQETEGMVAVSGSLSVLLDSIICALGPLACLTAQVHHLNGCSKDVLANTLDNIAYIMPGL
;
A
#
# COMPACT_ATOMS: atom_id res chain seq x y z
N MET A 1 10.78 12.42 -11.37
CA MET A 1 9.80 11.34 -11.65
C MET A 1 9.02 11.78 -12.88
N PRO A 2 8.61 10.91 -13.82
CA PRO A 2 7.76 11.36 -14.91
C PRO A 2 6.51 12.00 -14.27
N GLU A 3 6.05 13.11 -14.82
CA GLU A 3 4.85 13.82 -14.38
C GLU A 3 3.62 12.96 -14.73
N ALA A 4 3.43 11.84 -14.00
CA ALA A 4 2.22 11.05 -14.12
C ALA A 4 1.05 11.96 -13.74
N GLU A 5 0.10 12.13 -14.66
CA GLU A 5 -1.06 12.95 -14.40
C GLU A 5 -1.86 12.34 -13.23
N PRO A 6 -2.66 13.14 -12.50
CA PRO A 6 -3.45 12.61 -11.39
C PRO A 6 -4.32 11.42 -11.78
N ILE A 7 -4.79 11.39 -13.03
CA ILE A 7 -5.58 10.28 -13.56
C ILE A 7 -4.76 9.00 -13.75
N ASP A 8 -3.50 9.11 -14.17
CA ASP A 8 -2.60 7.95 -14.31
C ASP A 8 -2.25 7.38 -12.94
N ALA A 9 -1.97 8.25 -11.96
CA ALA A 9 -1.71 7.85 -10.58
C ALA A 9 -2.94 7.19 -9.94
N ALA A 10 -4.15 7.71 -10.20
CA ALA A 10 -5.40 7.12 -9.73
C ALA A 10 -5.70 5.76 -10.39
N ALA A 11 -5.48 5.63 -11.70
CA ALA A 11 -5.64 4.36 -12.42
C ALA A 11 -4.64 3.31 -11.91
N HIS A 12 -3.40 3.70 -11.67
CA HIS A 12 -2.39 2.81 -11.08
C HIS A 12 -2.78 2.39 -9.65
N LEU A 13 -3.28 3.33 -8.83
CA LEU A 13 -3.76 3.04 -7.48
C LEU A 13 -4.97 2.09 -7.48
N GLN A 14 -5.87 2.21 -8.45
CA GLN A 14 -7.01 1.30 -8.63
C GLN A 14 -6.54 -0.13 -8.86
N LEU A 15 -5.58 -0.35 -9.78
CA LEU A 15 -5.03 -1.68 -10.06
C LEU A 15 -4.35 -2.29 -8.83
N LEU A 16 -3.60 -1.47 -8.08
CA LEU A 16 -3.00 -1.91 -6.82
C LEU A 16 -4.07 -2.26 -5.78
N GLY A 17 -5.15 -1.48 -5.70
CA GLY A 17 -6.29 -1.76 -4.81
C GLY A 17 -7.00 -3.08 -5.13
N GLU A 18 -7.14 -3.42 -6.41
CA GLU A 18 -7.68 -4.72 -6.85
C GLU A 18 -6.76 -5.87 -6.46
N SER A 19 -5.44 -5.73 -6.68
CA SER A 19 -4.43 -6.70 -6.25
C SER A 19 -4.45 -6.91 -4.73
N LEU A 20 -4.43 -5.81 -3.96
CA LEU A 20 -4.50 -5.81 -2.50
C LEU A 20 -5.77 -6.49 -1.99
N SER A 21 -6.91 -6.23 -2.63
CA SER A 21 -8.20 -6.85 -2.27
C SER A 21 -8.17 -8.37 -2.49
N LEU A 22 -7.59 -8.82 -3.61
CA LEU A 22 -7.42 -10.25 -3.90
C LEU A 22 -6.49 -10.92 -2.88
N ILE A 23 -5.32 -10.32 -2.60
CA ILE A 23 -4.38 -10.85 -1.61
C ILE A 23 -5.04 -10.93 -0.23
N GLY A 24 -5.75 -9.87 0.18
CA GLY A 24 -6.49 -9.81 1.44
C GLY A 24 -7.56 -10.90 1.54
N HIS A 25 -8.29 -11.16 0.45
CA HIS A 25 -9.29 -12.23 0.41
C HIS A 25 -8.64 -13.61 0.59
N ARG A 26 -7.53 -13.88 -0.12
CA ARG A 26 -6.77 -15.13 0.03
C ARG A 26 -6.22 -15.33 1.44
N LEU A 27 -5.78 -14.25 2.09
CA LEU A 27 -5.34 -14.29 3.47
C LEU A 27 -6.48 -14.64 4.44
N GLN A 28 -7.68 -14.12 4.20
CA GLN A 28 -8.87 -14.43 5.01
C GLN A 28 -9.33 -15.87 4.85
N GLU A 29 -9.25 -16.45 3.64
CA GLU A 29 -9.60 -17.85 3.37
C GLU A 29 -8.66 -18.85 4.06
N THR A 30 -7.48 -18.40 4.51
CA THR A 30 -6.51 -19.25 5.21
C THR A 30 -6.86 -19.33 6.71
N GLU A 31 -7.94 -20.04 7.05
CA GLU A 31 -8.29 -20.33 8.45
C GLU A 31 -7.31 -21.35 9.06
N GLY A 32 -6.27 -20.85 9.73
CA GLY A 32 -5.37 -21.69 10.53
C GLY A 32 -3.94 -21.18 10.55
N MET A 33 -3.25 -21.40 11.68
CA MET A 33 -1.88 -20.98 11.97
C MET A 33 -0.80 -21.64 11.07
N VAL A 34 -0.95 -21.60 9.76
CA VAL A 34 0.04 -22.10 8.80
C VAL A 34 0.76 -20.88 8.22
N ALA A 35 1.94 -20.60 8.76
CA ALA A 35 2.97 -19.67 8.27
C ALA A 35 2.48 -18.58 7.29
N VAL A 36 1.72 -17.60 7.79
CA VAL A 36 1.23 -16.43 7.04
C VAL A 36 2.38 -15.53 6.56
N SER A 37 3.63 -15.82 6.94
CA SER A 37 4.80 -14.98 6.67
C SER A 37 4.99 -14.65 5.19
N GLY A 38 4.73 -15.59 4.28
CA GLY A 38 4.89 -15.35 2.83
C GLY A 38 3.84 -14.39 2.28
N SER A 39 2.57 -14.74 2.41
CA SER A 39 1.45 -13.95 1.89
C SER A 39 1.29 -12.60 2.58
N LEU A 40 1.62 -12.50 3.87
CA LEU A 40 1.66 -11.22 4.59
C LEU A 40 2.77 -10.31 4.04
N SER A 41 3.94 -10.84 3.75
CA SER A 41 5.04 -10.04 3.16
C SER A 41 4.65 -9.52 1.77
N VAL A 42 3.96 -10.32 0.97
CA VAL A 42 3.44 -9.90 -0.34
C VAL A 42 2.37 -8.82 -0.21
N LEU A 43 1.47 -8.93 0.78
CA LEU A 43 0.49 -7.89 1.07
C LEU A 43 1.18 -6.57 1.44
N LEU A 44 2.16 -6.62 2.33
CA LEU A 44 2.89 -5.45 2.82
C LEU A 44 3.74 -4.80 1.71
N ASP A 45 4.41 -5.59 0.86
CA ASP A 45 5.12 -5.10 -0.33
C ASP A 45 4.16 -4.39 -1.30
N SER A 46 2.99 -4.98 -1.53
CA SER A 46 1.94 -4.38 -2.35
C SER A 46 1.41 -3.07 -1.76
N ILE A 47 1.31 -2.96 -0.43
CA ILE A 47 0.92 -1.72 0.26
C ILE A 47 1.99 -0.64 0.05
N ILE A 48 3.27 -0.97 0.21
CA ILE A 48 4.38 -0.03 -0.04
C ILE A 48 4.31 0.49 -1.48
N CYS A 49 4.06 -0.39 -2.45
CA CYS A 49 3.88 -0.01 -3.85
C CYS A 49 2.70 0.94 -4.07
N ALA A 50 1.63 0.83 -3.27
CA ALA A 50 0.45 1.71 -3.34
C ALA A 50 0.67 3.08 -2.67
N LEU A 51 1.54 3.16 -1.65
CA LEU A 51 1.83 4.41 -0.96
C LEU A 51 2.49 5.45 -1.86
N GLY A 52 3.30 5.04 -2.85
CA GLY A 52 3.92 5.95 -3.82
C GLY A 52 2.91 6.71 -4.69
N PRO A 53 2.04 6.01 -5.45
CA PRO A 53 0.94 6.61 -6.21
C PRO A 53 -0.04 7.42 -5.34
N LEU A 54 -0.34 6.94 -4.12
CA LEU A 54 -1.19 7.66 -3.18
C LEU A 54 -0.56 8.99 -2.73
N ALA A 55 0.74 8.99 -2.39
CA ALA A 55 1.48 10.21 -2.05
C ALA A 55 1.55 11.17 -3.25
N CYS A 56 1.76 10.65 -4.45
CA CYS A 56 1.73 11.44 -5.69
C CYS A 56 0.36 12.10 -5.91
N LEU A 57 -0.73 11.33 -5.77
CA LEU A 57 -2.09 11.82 -5.97
C LEU A 57 -2.50 12.87 -4.95
N THR A 58 -2.16 12.67 -3.67
CA THR A 58 -2.44 13.64 -2.59
C THR A 58 -1.59 14.90 -2.68
N ALA A 59 -0.40 14.83 -3.29
CA ALA A 59 0.42 16.00 -3.58
C ALA A 59 -0.15 16.86 -4.73
N GLN A 60 -0.74 16.22 -5.75
CA GLN A 60 -1.33 16.91 -6.90
C GLN A 60 -2.79 17.38 -6.67
N VAL A 61 -3.55 16.65 -5.86
CA VAL A 61 -4.95 16.95 -5.54
C VAL A 61 -5.07 17.26 -4.04
N HIS A 62 -4.85 18.52 -3.67
CA HIS A 62 -4.79 18.95 -2.27
C HIS A 62 -6.03 18.59 -1.43
N HIS A 63 -7.22 18.49 -2.03
CA HIS A 63 -8.44 18.07 -1.34
C HIS A 63 -8.40 16.61 -0.85
N LEU A 64 -7.49 15.78 -1.39
CA LEU A 64 -7.28 14.40 -0.96
C LEU A 64 -6.21 14.29 0.14
N ASN A 65 -5.45 15.35 0.41
CA ASN A 65 -4.38 15.34 1.42
C ASN A 65 -4.93 15.51 2.84
N GLY A 66 -5.54 14.44 3.37
CA GLY A 66 -6.09 14.40 4.72
C GLY A 66 -5.19 13.71 5.76
N CYS A 67 -4.06 13.14 5.33
CA CYS A 67 -3.18 12.35 6.20
C CYS A 67 -2.01 13.21 6.70
N SER A 68 -1.73 13.18 8.01
CA SER A 68 -0.54 13.84 8.54
C SER A 68 0.72 13.06 8.14
N LYS A 69 1.85 13.78 8.03
CA LYS A 69 3.16 13.17 7.75
C LYS A 69 3.55 12.16 8.83
N ASP A 70 3.16 12.41 10.08
CA ASP A 70 3.43 11.50 11.21
C ASP A 70 2.69 10.18 11.05
N VAL A 71 1.44 10.18 10.57
CA VAL A 71 0.69 8.93 10.33
C VAL A 71 1.34 8.13 9.21
N LEU A 72 1.78 8.78 8.13
CA LEU A 72 2.51 8.12 7.05
C LEU A 72 3.83 7.52 7.55
N ALA A 73 4.62 8.28 8.31
CA ALA A 73 5.90 7.82 8.87
C ALA A 73 5.69 6.61 9.80
N ASN A 74 4.78 6.71 10.76
CA ASN A 74 4.45 5.59 11.66
C ASN A 74 3.95 4.36 10.89
N THR A 75 3.20 4.55 9.79
CA THR A 75 2.74 3.44 8.96
C THR A 75 3.92 2.73 8.31
N LEU A 76 4.87 3.47 7.74
CA LEU A 76 6.08 2.90 7.16
C LEU A 76 6.96 2.20 8.20
N ASP A 77 7.11 2.79 9.39
CA ASP A 77 7.85 2.17 10.50
C ASP A 77 7.21 0.85 10.95
N ASN A 78 5.87 0.81 11.04
CA ASN A 78 5.15 -0.42 11.35
C ASN A 78 5.36 -1.50 10.29
N ILE A 79 5.40 -1.13 9.01
CA ILE A 79 5.66 -2.07 7.92
C ILE A 79 7.10 -2.58 8.00
N ALA A 80 8.08 -1.69 8.19
CA ALA A 80 9.50 -2.05 8.30
C ALA A 80 9.79 -2.96 9.50
N TYR A 81 9.07 -2.76 10.61
CA TYR A 81 9.15 -3.65 11.77
C TYR A 81 8.69 -5.09 11.46
N ILE A 82 7.65 -5.25 10.62
CA ILE A 82 7.11 -6.55 10.25
C ILE A 82 7.92 -7.21 9.11
N MET A 83 8.47 -6.40 8.19
CA MET A 83 9.34 -6.85 7.09
C MET A 83 10.77 -6.29 7.24
N PRO A 84 11.58 -6.84 8.18
CA PRO A 84 12.97 -6.43 8.32
C PRO A 84 13.78 -6.86 7.09
N GLY A 85 14.33 -5.90 6.35
CA GLY A 85 15.08 -6.14 5.10
C GLY A 85 14.67 -5.24 3.94
N LEU A 86 13.63 -4.41 4.12
CA LEU A 86 13.35 -3.26 3.27
C LEU A 86 14.31 -2.09 3.59
#